data_AF-A0A522G4N6-F1
#
_entry.id   AF-A0A522G4N6-F1
#
_cell.length_a   1.000
_cell.length_b   1.000
_cell.length_c   1.000
_cell.angle_alpha   90.00
_cell.angle_beta   90.00
_cell.angle_gamma   90.00
#
_symmetry.space_group_name_H-M   'P 1'
#
loop_
_entity.id
_entity.type
_entity.pdbx_description
1 polymer ?
#
loop_
_entity_poly.entity_id
_entity_poly.type
_entity_poly.pdbx_seq_one_letter_code
_entity_poly.pdbx_strand_id
1 'polypeptide(L)'
;MITIFRSFKNYFALVKFSHTVFAMPFALIGFSLAVSKDEYDFSIKLLLLIILCMVFARNAAMGFNRLADRRFDALNPRTSNREIPTGVIGTKAATTFVIINSILLVITTSFINQLTLFLSPVA
;
A
#
# COMPACT_ATOMS: atom_id res chain seq x y z
N MET A 1 21.63 9.76 -18.21
CA MET A 1 20.25 10.23 -17.94
C MET A 1 19.15 9.23 -18.34
N ILE A 2 19.43 8.20 -19.15
CA ILE A 2 18.43 7.20 -19.61
C ILE A 2 18.30 5.99 -18.65
N THR A 3 19.35 5.69 -17.87
CA THR A 3 19.40 4.51 -16.98
C THR A 3 18.52 4.64 -15.73
N ILE A 4 18.34 5.87 -15.22
CA ILE A 4 17.52 6.14 -14.02
C ILE A 4 16.03 5.92 -14.30
N PHE A 5 15.55 6.36 -15.46
CA PHE A 5 14.15 6.18 -15.88
C PHE A 5 13.76 4.70 -16.04
N ARG A 6 14.69 3.86 -16.49
CA ARG A 6 14.46 2.42 -16.64
C ARG A 6 14.36 1.71 -15.28
N SER A 7 15.10 2.19 -14.28
CA SER A 7 15.05 1.68 -12.90
C SER A 7 13.73 2.04 -12.19
N PHE A 8 13.22 3.26 -12.41
CA PHE A 8 11.90 3.68 -11.90
C PHE A 8 10.75 2.83 -12.46
N LYS A 9 10.80 2.46 -13.74
CA LYS A 9 9.78 1.61 -14.38
C LYS A 9 9.72 0.20 -13.75
N ASN A 10 10.87 -0.33 -13.32
CA ASN A 10 10.94 -1.63 -12.65
C ASN A 10 10.44 -1.58 -11.20
N TYR A 11 10.67 -0.48 -10.47
CA TYR A 11 10.07 -0.27 -9.13
C TYR A 11 8.54 -0.09 -9.19
N PHE A 12 8.01 0.57 -10.22
CA PHE A 12 6.56 0.71 -10.47
C PHE A 12 5.89 -0.60 -10.91
N ALA A 13 6.63 -1.53 -11.53
CA ALA A 13 6.13 -2.87 -11.87
C ALA A 13 6.08 -3.83 -10.66
N LEU A 14 6.85 -3.53 -9.61
CA LEU A 14 7.01 -4.37 -8.42
C LEU A 14 5.91 -4.12 -7.37
N VAL A 15 5.39 -2.89 -7.32
CA VAL A 15 4.10 -2.62 -6.70
C VAL A 15 3.04 -3.04 -7.70
N LYS A 16 2.20 -4.02 -7.36
CA LYS A 16 1.04 -4.38 -8.20
C LYS A 16 0.03 -3.22 -8.19
N PHE A 17 0.34 -2.13 -8.89
CA PHE A 17 -0.47 -0.93 -9.00
C PHE A 17 -1.88 -1.28 -9.46
N SER A 18 -2.01 -2.29 -10.32
CA SER A 18 -3.31 -2.84 -10.74
C SER A 18 -4.21 -3.17 -9.56
N HIS A 19 -3.73 -3.84 -8.50
CA HIS A 19 -4.58 -4.18 -7.36
C HIS A 19 -4.96 -2.95 -6.51
N THR A 20 -4.09 -1.94 -6.43
CA THR A 20 -4.43 -0.69 -5.76
C THR A 20 -5.47 0.09 -6.56
N VAL A 21 -5.33 0.14 -7.88
CA VAL A 21 -6.30 0.75 -8.80
C VAL A 21 -7.66 0.08 -8.70
N PHE A 22 -7.72 -1.26 -8.62
CA PHE A 22 -8.99 -1.96 -8.42
C PHE A 22 -9.62 -1.71 -7.04
N ALA A 23 -8.83 -1.38 -6.02
CA ALA A 23 -9.33 -1.06 -4.69
C ALA A 23 -9.76 0.42 -4.55
N MET A 24 -9.20 1.33 -5.36
CA MET A 24 -9.49 2.77 -5.28
C MET A 24 -10.99 3.13 -5.38
N PRO A 25 -11.81 2.51 -6.25
CA PRO A 25 -13.24 2.81 -6.34
C PRO A 25 -13.96 2.69 -4.99
N PHE A 26 -13.61 1.71 -4.15
CA PHE A 26 -14.26 1.52 -2.85
C PHE A 26 -13.97 2.69 -1.89
N ALA A 27 -12.73 3.18 -1.87
CA ALA A 27 -12.37 4.36 -1.08
C ALA A 27 -13.04 5.63 -1.61
N LEU A 28 -13.12 5.77 -2.93
CA LEU A 28 -13.75 6.92 -3.58
C LEU A 28 -15.26 6.94 -3.37
N ILE A 29 -15.94 5.78 -3.31
CA ILE A 29 -17.36 5.72 -2.95
C ILE A 29 -17.57 6.29 -1.54
N GLY A 30 -16.74 5.89 -0.57
CA GLY A 30 -16.81 6.43 0.80
C GLY A 30 -16.60 7.95 0.85
N PHE A 31 -15.61 8.44 0.11
CA PHE A 31 -15.35 9.88 0.02
C PHE A 31 -16.51 10.65 -0.64
N SER A 32 -17.03 10.16 -1.76
CA SER A 32 -18.17 10.78 -2.46
C SER A 32 -19.43 10.78 -1.61
N LEU A 33 -19.68 9.70 -0.84
CA LEU A 33 -20.80 9.64 0.11
C LEU A 33 -20.65 10.65 1.26
N ALA A 34 -19.43 10.90 1.73
CA ALA A 34 -19.18 11.90 2.76
C ALA A 34 -19.44 13.32 2.23
N VAL A 35 -18.91 13.64 1.05
CA VAL A 35 -19.09 14.95 0.39
C VAL A 35 -20.52 15.20 -0.10
N SER A 36 -21.31 14.14 -0.30
CA SER A 36 -22.73 14.26 -0.64
C SER A 36 -23.59 14.84 0.49
N LYS A 37 -23.05 14.96 1.72
CA LYS A 37 -23.74 15.59 2.84
C LYS A 37 -23.38 17.07 2.91
N ASP A 38 -24.37 17.93 3.17
CA ASP A 38 -24.20 19.39 3.26
C ASP A 38 -23.22 19.83 4.37
N GLU A 39 -22.89 18.94 5.31
CA GLU A 39 -21.93 19.18 6.39
C GLU A 39 -20.46 19.13 5.94
N TYR A 40 -20.14 18.52 4.79
CA TYR A 40 -18.76 18.26 4.38
C TYR A 40 -18.45 18.74 2.96
N ASP A 41 -17.53 19.69 2.85
CA ASP A 41 -17.06 20.19 1.56
C ASP A 41 -16.07 19.24 0.86
N PHE A 42 -16.07 19.33 -0.47
CA PHE A 42 -15.08 18.65 -1.29
C PHE A 42 -13.67 19.20 -1.03
N SER A 43 -12.80 18.36 -0.46
CA SER A 43 -11.40 18.72 -0.18
C SER A 43 -10.44 17.89 -1.03
N ILE A 44 -9.72 18.55 -1.95
CA ILE A 44 -8.64 17.95 -2.75
C ILE A 44 -7.55 17.39 -1.84
N LYS A 45 -7.24 18.08 -0.74
CA LYS A 45 -6.25 17.63 0.24
C LYS A 45 -6.66 16.29 0.86
N LEU A 46 -7.92 16.16 1.28
CA LEU A 46 -8.44 14.92 1.86
C LEU A 46 -8.43 13.77 0.84
N LEU A 47 -8.84 14.05 -0.39
CA LEU A 47 -8.80 13.07 -1.49
C LEU A 47 -7.38 12.52 -1.71
N LEU A 48 -6.37 13.40 -1.76
CA LEU A 48 -4.97 12.99 -1.90
C LEU A 48 -4.48 12.16 -0.71
N LEU A 49 -4.84 12.54 0.52
CA LEU A 49 -4.49 11.77 1.73
C LEU A 49 -5.12 10.38 1.73
N ILE A 50 -6.37 10.25 1.28
CA ILE A 50 -7.06 8.95 1.16
C ILE A 50 -6.35 8.05 0.13
N ILE A 51 -5.99 8.61 -1.04
CA ILE A 51 -5.26 7.86 -2.08
C ILE A 51 -3.90 7.38 -1.54
N LEU A 52 -3.18 8.24 -0.83
CA LEU A 52 -1.91 7.87 -0.20
C LEU A 52 -2.10 6.75 0.84
N CYS A 53 -3.11 6.84 1.70
CA CYS A 53 -3.45 5.78 2.66
C CYS A 53 -3.70 4.44 1.95
N MET A 54 -4.48 4.45 0.86
CA MET A 54 -4.79 3.25 0.08
C MET A 54 -3.52 2.60 -0.50
N VAL A 55 -2.59 3.42 -1.01
CA VAL A 55 -1.31 2.92 -1.55
C VAL A 55 -0.47 2.31 -0.43
N PHE A 56 -0.27 3.01 0.68
CA PHE A 56 0.57 2.55 1.79
C PHE A 56 -0.01 1.29 2.46
N ALA A 57 -1.31 1.29 2.76
CA ALA A 57 -1.97 0.13 3.37
C ALA A 57 -1.87 -1.11 2.47
N ARG A 58 -2.11 -0.96 1.15
CA ARG A 58 -2.04 -2.08 0.22
C ARG A 58 -0.62 -2.63 0.07
N ASN A 59 0.38 -1.74 0.03
CA ASN A 59 1.78 -2.12 -0.06
C ASN A 59 2.24 -2.85 1.22
N ALA A 60 1.89 -2.32 2.39
CA ALA A 60 2.20 -2.95 3.67
C ALA A 60 1.56 -4.33 3.77
N ALA A 61 0.25 -4.46 3.49
CA ALA A 61 -0.46 -5.73 3.56
C ALA A 61 0.10 -6.79 2.58
N MET A 62 0.36 -6.41 1.32
CA MET A 62 0.91 -7.35 0.34
C MET A 62 2.35 -7.76 0.67
N GLY A 63 3.18 -6.81 1.13
CA GLY A 63 4.55 -7.10 1.57
C GLY A 63 4.56 -8.01 2.79
N PHE A 64 3.68 -7.73 3.75
CA PHE A 64 3.54 -8.53 4.98
C PHE A 64 3.10 -9.95 4.68
N ASN A 65 2.05 -10.14 3.87
CA ASN A 65 1.57 -11.47 3.49
C ASN A 65 2.69 -12.30 2.85
N ARG A 66 3.45 -11.73 1.91
CA ARG A 66 4.57 -12.45 1.26
C ARG A 66 5.74 -12.72 2.21
N LEU A 67 5.97 -11.83 3.19
CA LEU A 67 7.03 -12.01 4.19
C LEU A 67 6.67 -13.13 5.17
N ALA A 68 5.44 -13.15 5.67
CA ALA A 68 4.92 -14.17 6.57
C ALA A 68 4.83 -15.53 5.87
N ASP A 69 4.30 -15.55 4.65
CA ASP A 69 4.07 -16.77 3.89
C ASP A 69 5.34 -17.32 3.22
N ARG A 70 6.49 -16.64 3.32
CA ARG A 70 7.73 -17.00 2.58
C ARG A 70 8.12 -18.49 2.66
N ARG A 71 7.92 -19.12 3.82
CA ARG A 71 8.27 -20.53 4.05
C ARG A 71 7.29 -21.46 3.34
N PHE A 72 6.01 -21.12 3.37
CA PHE A 72 4.94 -21.88 2.73
C PHE A 72 4.96 -21.65 1.22
N ASP A 73 5.23 -20.43 0.78
CA ASP A 73 5.37 -20.07 -0.63
C ASP A 73 6.50 -20.86 -1.30
N ALA A 74 7.62 -21.11 -0.60
CA ALA A 74 8.74 -21.91 -1.08
C ALA A 74 8.40 -23.40 -1.29
N LEU A 75 7.48 -23.94 -0.50
CA LEU A 75 7.06 -25.35 -0.56
C LEU A 75 6.02 -25.61 -1.65
N ASN A 76 5.33 -24.57 -2.13
CA ASN A 76 4.26 -24.71 -3.11
C ASN A 76 4.79 -24.48 -4.54
N PRO A 77 4.69 -25.46 -5.45
CA PRO A 77 5.17 -25.36 -6.84
C PRO A 77 4.64 -24.14 -7.62
N ARG A 78 3.47 -23.63 -7.24
CA ARG A 78 2.84 -22.46 -7.88
C ARG A 78 3.44 -21.12 -7.43
N THR A 79 4.02 -21.06 -6.24
CA THR A 79 4.48 -19.82 -5.59
C THR A 79 5.96 -19.82 -5.24
N SER A 80 6.64 -20.93 -5.46
CA SER A 80 8.07 -21.11 -5.24
C SER A 80 8.92 -20.13 -6.04
N ASN A 81 8.45 -19.70 -7.21
CA ASN A 81 9.10 -18.70 -8.07
C ASN A 81 8.88 -17.24 -7.64
N ARG A 82 8.25 -16.95 -6.49
CA ARG A 82 8.07 -15.57 -6.02
C ARG A 82 9.39 -14.95 -5.57
N GLU A 83 9.48 -13.63 -5.63
CA GLU A 83 10.71 -12.84 -5.40
C GLU A 83 11.33 -13.03 -4.01
N ILE A 84 10.52 -13.29 -2.98
CA ILE A 84 10.99 -13.51 -1.60
C ILE A 84 11.53 -14.94 -1.40
N PRO A 85 10.81 -16.03 -1.76
CA PRO A 85 11.35 -17.39 -1.65
C PRO A 85 12.51 -17.68 -2.62
N THR A 86 12.56 -17.04 -3.78
CA THR A 86 13.70 -17.14 -4.73
C THR A 86 14.91 -16.30 -4.33
N GLY A 87 14.80 -15.45 -3.30
CA GLY A 87 15.90 -14.62 -2.80
C GLY A 87 16.23 -13.39 -3.67
N VAL A 88 15.45 -13.11 -4.71
CA VAL A 88 15.59 -11.89 -5.53
C VAL A 88 15.39 -10.64 -4.66
N ILE A 89 14.47 -10.70 -3.70
CA ILE A 89 14.29 -9.67 -2.68
C ILE A 89 14.69 -10.25 -1.32
N GLY A 90 15.74 -9.65 -0.75
CA GLY A 90 16.18 -10.00 0.59
C GLY A 90 15.08 -9.82 1.62
N THR A 91 14.93 -10.77 2.53
CA THR A 91 13.92 -10.74 3.60
C THR A 91 14.01 -9.46 4.43
N LYS A 92 15.23 -8.99 4.73
CA LYS A 92 15.45 -7.69 5.39
C LYS A 92 14.90 -6.51 4.59
N ALA A 93 15.08 -6.50 3.26
CA ALA A 93 14.57 -5.44 2.39
C ALA A 93 13.03 -5.46 2.35
N ALA A 94 12.42 -6.64 2.29
CA ALA A 94 10.97 -6.80 2.37
C ALA A 94 10.41 -6.32 3.72
N THR A 95 11.05 -6.67 4.83
CA THR A 95 10.67 -6.18 6.16
C THR A 95 10.78 -4.66 6.26
N THR A 96 11.90 -4.07 5.81
CA THR A 96 12.07 -2.62 5.79
C THR A 96 11.01 -1.94 4.93
N PHE A 97 10.66 -2.50 3.77
CA PHE A 97 9.59 -1.98 2.92
C PHE A 97 8.24 -1.97 3.64
N VAL A 98 7.87 -3.05 4.32
CA VAL A 98 6.62 -3.12 5.10
C VAL A 98 6.62 -2.08 6.21
N ILE A 99 7.69 -2.01 7.01
CA ILE A 99 7.80 -1.05 8.12
C ILE A 99 7.68 0.39 7.62
N ILE A 100 8.39 0.75 6.54
CA ILE A 100 8.31 2.09 5.96
C ILE A 100 6.89 2.42 5.50
N ASN A 101 6.21 1.51 4.78
CA ASN A 101 4.84 1.75 4.34
C ASN A 101 3.86 1.86 5.51
N SER A 102 4.02 1.04 6.56
CA SER A 102 3.20 1.15 7.77
C SER A 102 3.40 2.48 8.50
N ILE A 103 4.64 2.97 8.62
CA ILE A 103 4.92 4.28 9.22
C ILE A 103 4.32 5.40 8.36
N LEU A 104 4.50 5.34 7.04
CA LEU A 104 3.91 6.32 6.12
C LEU A 104 2.38 6.32 6.18
N LEU A 105 1.74 5.16 6.36
CA LEU A 105 0.30 5.06 6.58
C LEU A 105 -0.11 5.83 7.84
N VAL A 106 0.52 5.54 8.99
CA VAL A 106 0.21 6.19 10.28
C VAL A 106 0.43 7.71 10.22
N ILE A 107 1.50 8.15 9.57
CA ILE A 107 1.75 9.57 9.37
C ILE A 107 0.64 10.19 8.52
N THR A 108 0.25 9.54 7.43
CA THR A 108 -0.80 10.04 6.53
C THR A 108 -2.15 10.12 7.23
N THR A 109 -2.51 9.13 8.06
CA THR A 109 -3.78 9.14 8.81
C THR A 109 -3.82 10.24 9.87
N SER A 110 -2.67 10.62 10.46
CA SER A 110 -2.61 11.76 11.39
C SER A 110 -2.97 13.11 10.76
N PHE A 111 -2.80 13.26 9.44
CA PHE A 111 -3.17 14.47 8.71
C PHE A 111 -4.65 14.53 8.31
N ILE A 112 -5.40 13.44 8.53
CA ILE A 112 -6.83 13.35 8.23
C ILE A 112 -7.65 13.78 9.44
N ASN A 113 -7.66 12.97 10.51
CA ASN A 113 -8.29 13.27 11.79
C ASN A 113 -7.82 12.28 12.88
N GLN A 114 -8.14 12.57 14.15
CA GLN A 114 -7.73 11.73 15.28
C GLN A 114 -8.37 10.33 15.24
N LEU A 115 -9.62 10.20 14.80
CA LEU A 115 -10.31 8.91 14.72
C LEU A 115 -9.62 7.96 13.74
N THR A 116 -9.27 8.44 12.55
CA THR A 116 -8.55 7.68 11.52
C THR A 116 -7.15 7.28 12.00
N LEU A 117 -6.49 8.12 12.80
CA LEU A 117 -5.22 7.77 13.43
C LEU A 117 -5.37 6.65 14.47
N PHE A 118 -6.40 6.70 15.32
CA PHE A 118 -6.65 5.62 16.29
C PHE A 118 -7.01 4.29 15.61
N LEU A 119 -7.64 4.34 14.45
CA LEU A 119 -8.00 3.15 13.68
C LEU A 119 -6.86 2.60 12.81
N SER A 120 -5.81 3.38 12.54
CA SER A 120 -4.74 2.95 11.62
C SER A 120 -3.97 1.68 12.04
N PRO A 121 -3.78 1.35 13.33
CA PRO A 121 -3.13 0.09 13.71
C PRO A 121 -3.95 -1.18 13.41
N VAL A 122 -5.27 -1.04 13.25
CA VAL A 122 -6.21 -2.14 12.99
C VAL A 122 -6.52 -2.28 11.48
N ALA A 123 -6.11 -1.30 10.68
CA ALA A 123 -6.41 -1.19 9.25
C ALA A 123 -5.63 -2.17 8.36
#